data_AF-A0AA35NNH9-F1
#
_entry.id   AF-A0AA35NNH9-F1
#
_cell.length_a   1.000
_cell.length_b   1.000
_cell.length_c   1.000
_cell.angle_alpha   90.00
_cell.angle_beta   90.00
_cell.angle_gamma   90.00
#
_symmetry.space_group_name_H-M   'P 1'
#
loop_
_entity.id
_entity.type
_entity.pdbx_description
1 polymer ?
#
loop_
_entity_poly.entity_id
_entity_poly.type
_entity_poly.pdbx_seq_one_letter_code
_entity_poly.pdbx_strand_id
1 'polypeptide(L)'
;MIGSLAYCILGTLLLGAVAQDTAAQIGVNDSLWYPYDETLLLKPLPNNDLLLSFTFQLQSEPFDPAVSSQSFDAYEYYTTFPRAIPPLLESTATRQFHLRFTRGFWDALSWGQLPHGGKQAGASGVELWSLVQAADQEQAFQNWKKLANSLSGLFCSSLNFVDESRTTFPRRSYASGSASPLFNDTENLYLLRASLPNEPICTENLTPFIKLLPTRGHSGLTSLLDGHKLFDSLWNSISLDITTVCPEDGDSLCHYEMEAHVDMATHVPSALARNERPIPKPVDGSSLRCDTDKPFDSYQCFPLPDPSETHLKLSQLFAKPIKNGNLFANRPTKICADVDRSTWKAYLSVDDTMFSTHDNCFELSNDQNESGSGYDFVLESSDTTQVSPVDPVPIHVGRSLTGNGQDRGGIRTAFHNDNDTPVKLIYFESLPWFVRVYLSSLQITSTTSSQLQEDDIIIDKYYLQAADRQRPAHLEFTMIIPAHSDIVMTYQFDKALLQFAEYPPDANHGFEIDAAVITVLSPESGSPVYEMRTSTLLLSLSTPDFSMPYNVIILTSTIMGLIFGMLYNLMVKRIVTVEEADKIMLHSGLKYKLLKLKEKLLRTKQTKID
;
A
#
# COMPACT_ATOMS: atom_id res chain seq x y z
N MET A 1 21.45 96.57 34.63
CA MET A 1 20.36 96.28 33.67
C MET A 1 20.01 94.81 33.81
N ILE A 2 18.95 94.55 34.60
CA ILE A 2 18.01 93.40 34.58
C ILE A 2 18.59 92.10 33.99
N GLY A 3 19.01 91.05 34.71
CA GLY A 3 18.72 90.52 36.06
C GLY A 3 18.33 89.03 35.87
N SER A 4 19.26 88.07 35.91
CA SER A 4 19.87 87.37 37.07
C SER A 4 19.06 86.21 37.67
N LEU A 5 19.74 85.04 37.76
CA LEU A 5 19.75 84.06 38.86
C LEU A 5 18.46 83.24 39.11
N ALA A 6 18.49 81.92 38.85
CA ALA A 6 18.97 80.85 39.74
C ALA A 6 17.87 80.32 40.67
N TYR A 7 17.59 79.02 40.58
CA TYR A 7 17.15 78.22 41.73
C TYR A 7 17.66 76.79 41.57
N CYS A 8 18.71 76.52 42.35
CA CYS A 8 19.15 75.20 42.78
C CYS A 8 18.80 75.14 44.27
N ILE A 9 18.23 74.04 44.78
CA ILE A 9 18.49 73.46 46.12
C ILE A 9 17.55 72.25 46.36
N LEU A 10 18.21 71.11 46.65
CA LEU A 10 17.91 69.96 47.54
C LEU A 10 16.46 69.77 48.01
N GLY A 11 15.84 68.57 48.00
CA GLY A 11 16.30 67.23 48.39
C GLY A 11 15.26 66.68 49.38
N THR A 12 14.59 65.54 49.13
CA THR A 12 14.81 64.28 49.88
C THR A 12 13.93 63.14 49.32
N LEU A 13 14.55 61.97 49.15
CA LEU A 13 14.07 60.59 49.33
C LEU A 13 12.59 60.22 49.08
N LEU A 14 12.38 59.31 48.11
CA LEU A 14 11.71 58.03 48.37
C LEU A 14 12.09 56.99 47.30
N LEU A 15 12.66 55.89 47.78
CA LEU A 15 13.01 54.70 47.02
C LEU A 15 11.76 54.05 46.41
N GLY A 16 11.82 53.79 45.11
CA GLY A 16 10.96 52.85 44.42
C GLY A 16 11.79 52.13 43.37
N ALA A 17 12.36 50.98 43.74
CA ALA A 17 13.00 50.08 42.79
C ALA A 17 11.89 49.50 41.89
N VAL A 18 11.69 50.07 40.71
CA VAL A 18 10.96 49.41 39.63
C VAL A 18 12.00 48.65 38.83
N ALA A 19 12.04 47.34 39.07
CA ALA A 19 12.71 46.40 38.19
C ALA A 19 12.13 46.58 36.78
N GLN A 20 12.98 46.92 35.81
CA GLN A 20 12.63 46.81 34.41
C GLN A 20 12.49 45.32 34.08
N ASP A 21 11.23 44.87 33.96
CA ASP A 21 10.88 43.67 33.22
C ASP A 21 11.39 43.84 31.78
N THR A 22 12.62 43.37 31.56
CA THR A 22 13.08 43.03 30.22
C THR A 22 12.44 41.70 29.89
N ALA A 23 11.20 41.76 29.39
CA ALA A 23 10.60 40.64 28.70
C ALA A 23 11.59 40.25 27.59
N ALA A 24 12.21 39.08 27.72
CA ALA A 24 12.99 38.49 26.66
C ALA A 24 12.06 38.37 25.46
N GLN A 25 12.26 39.24 24.46
CA GLN A 25 11.70 39.01 23.15
C GLN A 25 12.31 37.70 22.67
N ILE A 26 11.50 36.64 22.69
CA ILE A 26 11.78 35.41 21.95
C ILE A 26 11.81 35.86 20.50
N GLY A 27 13.01 36.10 19.98
CA GLY A 27 13.22 36.27 18.56
C GLY A 27 12.82 34.95 17.90
N VAL A 28 11.62 34.90 17.33
CA VAL A 28 11.27 33.88 16.33
C VAL A 28 12.02 34.28 15.07
N ASN A 29 13.29 33.91 15.01
CA ASN A 29 14.15 34.17 13.86
C ASN A 29 14.92 32.89 13.56
N ASP A 30 14.18 31.94 12.99
CA ASP A 30 14.57 31.02 11.93
C ASP A 30 13.30 30.18 11.64
N SER A 31 12.87 30.12 10.39
CA SER A 31 11.81 29.18 10.01
C SER A 31 12.27 27.77 10.39
N LEU A 32 11.53 27.10 11.26
CA LEU A 32 11.79 25.71 11.63
C LEU A 32 11.56 24.84 10.40
N TRP A 33 12.65 24.35 9.81
CA TRP A 33 12.61 23.49 8.63
C TRP A 33 12.87 22.04 9.03
N TYR A 34 12.09 21.13 8.46
CA TYR A 34 12.20 19.70 8.74
C TYR A 34 12.76 18.92 7.52
N PRO A 35 13.46 17.79 7.75
CA PRO A 35 14.01 16.93 6.69
C PRO A 35 12.89 16.10 6.05
N TYR A 36 12.14 16.72 5.14
CA TYR A 36 11.05 16.09 4.40
C TYR A 36 11.12 16.49 2.92
N ASP A 37 11.26 15.51 2.04
CA ASP A 37 11.31 15.75 0.60
C ASP A 37 10.11 15.10 -0.07
N GLU A 38 9.50 15.83 -1.02
CA GLU A 38 8.41 15.31 -1.84
C GLU A 38 8.66 15.57 -3.32
N THR A 39 8.57 14.52 -4.12
CA THR A 39 8.81 14.58 -5.56
C THR A 39 7.74 13.81 -6.34
N LEU A 40 7.32 14.35 -7.48
CA LEU A 40 6.42 13.70 -8.43
C LEU A 40 7.12 13.58 -9.78
N LEU A 41 7.28 12.36 -10.27
CA LEU A 41 7.74 12.08 -11.63
C LEU A 41 6.55 11.66 -12.50
N LEU A 42 6.37 12.35 -13.62
CA LEU A 42 5.45 11.97 -14.68
C LEU A 42 6.23 11.41 -15.85
N LYS A 43 5.86 10.22 -16.33
CA LYS A 43 6.48 9.60 -17.51
C LYS A 43 5.40 9.05 -18.44
N PRO A 44 5.17 9.66 -19.61
CA PRO A 44 4.31 9.10 -20.63
C PRO A 44 4.84 7.73 -21.07
N LEU A 45 3.93 6.78 -21.16
CA LEU A 45 4.18 5.42 -21.61
C LEU A 45 3.48 5.21 -22.97
N PRO A 46 3.86 4.17 -23.73
CA PRO A 46 3.16 3.83 -24.97
C PRO A 46 1.66 3.63 -24.75
N ASN A 47 0.86 3.73 -25.83
CA ASN A 47 -0.59 3.52 -25.82
C ASN A 47 -1.40 4.50 -24.95
N ASN A 48 -0.96 5.78 -24.84
CA ASN A 48 -1.62 6.81 -24.04
C ASN A 48 -1.68 6.49 -22.53
N ASP A 49 -0.78 5.64 -22.05
CA ASP A 49 -0.61 5.39 -20.63
C ASP A 49 0.33 6.43 -20.01
N LEU A 50 0.18 6.70 -18.72
CA LEU A 50 1.00 7.65 -17.99
C LEU A 50 1.39 7.04 -16.64
N LEU A 51 2.70 6.97 -16.39
CA LEU A 51 3.25 6.64 -15.08
C LEU A 51 3.33 7.90 -14.22
N LEU A 52 2.80 7.81 -13.01
CA LEU A 52 2.93 8.81 -11.96
C LEU A 52 3.64 8.14 -10.77
N SER A 53 4.83 8.64 -10.43
CA SER A 53 5.60 8.15 -9.29
C SER A 53 5.74 9.26 -8.25
N PHE A 54 5.04 9.11 -7.13
CA PHE A 54 5.12 9.99 -5.98
C PHE A 54 6.15 9.41 -5.01
N THR A 55 7.14 10.21 -4.62
CA THR A 55 8.18 9.80 -3.67
C THR A 55 8.24 10.79 -2.52
N PHE A 56 8.18 10.26 -1.29
CA PHE A 56 8.25 11.01 -0.05
C PHE A 56 9.39 10.45 0.81
N GLN A 57 10.30 11.29 1.25
CA GLN A 57 11.43 10.92 2.10
C GLN A 57 11.40 11.72 3.39
N LEU A 58 11.47 11.04 4.53
CA LEU A 58 11.50 11.66 5.86
C LEU A 58 12.64 11.09 6.68
N GLN A 59 13.23 11.92 7.53
CA GLN A 59 14.19 11.50 8.55
C GLN A 59 13.66 11.83 9.95
N SER A 60 13.85 10.91 10.90
CA SER A 60 13.55 11.18 12.30
C SER A 60 14.62 12.05 12.94
N GLU A 61 14.29 12.62 14.10
CA GLU A 61 15.33 13.14 14.98
C GLU A 61 16.27 12.01 15.41
N PRO A 62 17.56 12.31 15.63
CA PRO A 62 18.51 11.34 16.15
C PRO A 62 18.13 10.90 17.58
N PHE A 63 18.28 9.61 17.87
CA PHE A 63 18.01 8.98 19.16
C PHE A 63 19.17 8.09 19.59
N ASP A 64 19.33 7.92 20.91
CA ASP A 64 20.33 7.02 21.47
C ASP A 64 19.74 5.61 21.62
N PRO A 65 20.26 4.59 20.92
CA PRO A 65 19.76 3.22 21.03
C PRO A 65 19.91 2.59 22.42
N ALA A 66 20.79 3.11 23.29
CA ALA A 66 20.96 2.65 24.67
C ALA A 66 19.82 3.11 25.60
N VAL A 67 19.10 4.17 25.22
CA VAL A 67 18.00 4.72 26.00
C VAL A 67 16.68 4.25 25.40
N SER A 68 15.88 3.51 26.17
CA SER A 68 14.57 3.07 25.71
C SER A 68 13.55 4.21 25.71
N SER A 69 12.80 4.39 24.61
CA SER A 69 11.66 5.33 24.52
C SER A 69 10.54 5.04 25.52
N GLN A 70 10.54 3.84 26.13
CA GLN A 70 9.57 3.43 27.16
C GLN A 70 9.95 3.93 28.55
N SER A 71 11.10 4.58 28.72
CA SER A 71 11.49 5.19 29.97
C SER A 71 10.60 6.41 30.28
N PHE A 72 10.03 6.44 31.48
CA PHE A 72 9.04 7.46 31.88
C PHE A 72 9.58 8.91 31.84
N ASP A 73 10.90 9.07 31.94
CA ASP A 73 11.57 10.38 31.99
C ASP A 73 12.06 10.88 30.62
N ALA A 74 11.94 10.08 29.55
CA ALA A 74 12.33 10.47 28.19
C ALA A 74 11.15 11.11 27.44
N TYR A 75 11.20 12.43 27.23
CA TYR A 75 10.28 13.12 26.32
C TYR A 75 10.85 13.09 24.90
N GLU A 76 10.26 12.29 24.02
CA GLU A 76 10.62 12.26 22.60
C GLU A 76 9.75 13.21 21.78
N TYR A 77 10.41 14.01 20.96
CA TYR A 77 9.76 14.89 19.98
C TYR A 77 9.89 14.25 18.60
N TYR A 78 8.76 13.92 17.99
CA TYR A 78 8.75 13.28 16.66
C TYR A 78 8.74 14.25 15.49
N THR A 79 8.78 15.58 15.74
CA THR A 79 8.76 16.66 14.74
C THR A 79 7.86 16.38 13.53
N THR A 80 8.41 15.92 12.41
CA THR A 80 7.67 15.52 11.19
C THR A 80 7.55 14.02 10.98
N PHE A 81 8.37 13.22 11.66
CA PHE A 81 8.33 11.77 11.57
C PHE A 81 7.06 11.22 12.23
N PRO A 82 6.40 10.19 11.67
CA PRO A 82 5.14 9.69 12.20
C PRO A 82 5.32 9.02 13.57
N ARG A 83 4.71 9.63 14.61
CA ARG A 83 4.69 9.11 15.99
C ARG A 83 4.25 7.64 16.13
N ALA A 84 3.47 7.11 15.18
CA ALA A 84 3.02 5.73 15.23
C ALA A 84 4.14 4.69 14.99
N ILE A 85 5.26 5.10 14.38
CA ILE A 85 6.30 4.19 13.91
C ILE A 85 7.39 3.91 14.96
N PRO A 86 8.07 4.89 15.59
CA PRO A 86 9.19 4.59 16.48
C PRO A 86 8.84 3.65 17.65
N PRO A 87 7.72 3.86 18.38
CA PRO A 87 7.33 2.93 19.45
C PRO A 87 7.05 1.51 18.96
N LEU A 88 6.58 1.37 17.71
CA LEU A 88 6.36 0.07 17.08
C LEU A 88 7.69 -0.63 16.79
N LEU A 89 8.66 0.07 16.22
CA LEU A 89 9.98 -0.48 15.92
C LEU A 89 10.69 -0.94 17.18
N GLU A 90 10.67 -0.12 18.24
CA GLU A 90 11.34 -0.44 19.49
C GLU A 90 10.66 -1.59 20.24
N SER A 91 9.33 -1.57 20.35
CA SER A 91 8.60 -2.65 21.06
C SER A 91 8.69 -4.01 20.37
N THR A 92 9.05 -4.03 19.09
CA THR A 92 9.24 -5.25 18.29
C THR A 92 10.71 -5.53 17.99
N ALA A 93 11.65 -4.73 18.50
CA ALA A 93 13.08 -4.82 18.17
C ALA A 93 13.36 -4.90 16.65
N THR A 94 12.55 -4.18 15.86
CA THR A 94 12.65 -4.16 14.40
C THR A 94 13.66 -3.11 13.95
N ARG A 95 14.62 -3.49 13.10
CA ARG A 95 15.63 -2.58 12.53
C ARG A 95 15.25 -2.03 11.18
N GLN A 96 14.51 -2.82 10.40
CA GLN A 96 13.89 -2.34 9.19
C GLN A 96 12.63 -3.14 8.91
N PHE A 97 11.65 -2.50 8.28
CA PHE A 97 10.54 -3.20 7.66
C PHE A 97 10.14 -2.52 6.38
N HIS A 98 9.58 -3.33 5.49
CA HIS A 98 9.23 -2.96 4.15
C HIS A 98 7.86 -3.53 3.84
N LEU A 99 6.92 -2.64 3.56
CA LEU A 99 5.53 -2.97 3.32
C LEU A 99 5.16 -2.58 1.88
N ARG A 100 4.47 -3.47 1.18
CA ARG A 100 4.03 -3.28 -0.21
C ARG A 100 2.55 -3.61 -0.32
N PHE A 101 1.79 -2.71 -0.92
CA PHE A 101 0.43 -2.96 -1.41
C PHE A 101 0.45 -2.75 -2.92
N THR A 102 0.30 -3.81 -3.70
CA THR A 102 0.34 -3.69 -5.16
C THR A 102 -0.87 -4.36 -5.80
N ARG A 103 -1.48 -3.67 -6.76
CA ARG A 103 -2.65 -4.15 -7.51
C ARG A 103 -2.46 -3.92 -9.00
N GLY A 104 -2.91 -4.87 -9.80
CA GLY A 104 -2.88 -4.79 -11.26
C GLY A 104 -1.67 -5.50 -11.85
N PHE A 105 -1.53 -5.39 -13.17
CA PHE A 105 -0.46 -6.05 -13.92
C PHE A 105 0.42 -5.00 -14.60
N TRP A 106 1.72 -5.09 -14.39
CA TRP A 106 2.70 -4.26 -15.08
C TRP A 106 3.04 -4.89 -16.44
N ASP A 107 2.73 -4.20 -17.54
CA ASP A 107 3.09 -4.67 -18.88
C ASP A 107 4.57 -4.41 -19.16
N ALA A 108 5.41 -5.35 -18.73
CA ALA A 108 6.86 -5.28 -18.90
C ALA A 108 7.33 -5.26 -20.37
N LEU A 109 6.49 -5.69 -21.33
CA LEU A 109 6.83 -5.67 -22.75
C LEU A 109 6.68 -4.26 -23.34
N SER A 110 5.61 -3.55 -22.96
CA SER A 110 5.34 -2.19 -23.47
C SER A 110 5.98 -1.10 -22.60
N TRP A 111 5.98 -1.27 -21.28
CA TRP A 111 6.43 -0.27 -20.30
C TRP A 111 7.84 -0.51 -19.77
N GLY A 112 8.44 -1.68 -20.05
CA GLY A 112 9.80 -2.03 -19.66
C GLY A 112 9.97 -2.32 -18.18
N GLN A 113 11.11 -1.89 -17.62
CA GLN A 113 11.42 -2.11 -16.21
C GLN A 113 10.39 -1.47 -15.27
N LEU A 114 10.12 -2.16 -14.17
CA LEU A 114 9.37 -1.58 -13.06
C LEU A 114 10.05 -0.31 -12.51
N PRO A 115 9.26 0.67 -12.02
CA PRO A 115 9.80 1.84 -11.34
C PRO A 115 10.78 1.43 -10.22
N HIS A 116 11.84 2.24 -10.05
CA HIS A 116 12.86 2.04 -9.00
C HIS A 116 13.54 0.65 -9.01
N GLY A 117 13.60 0.01 -10.19
CA GLY A 117 14.14 -1.34 -10.33
C GLY A 117 13.29 -2.40 -9.62
N GLY A 118 12.01 -2.11 -9.36
CA GLY A 118 11.03 -3.03 -8.79
C GLY A 118 11.17 -3.33 -7.29
N LYS A 119 12.11 -2.71 -6.58
CA LYS A 119 12.28 -2.86 -5.12
C LYS A 119 11.07 -2.36 -4.32
N GLN A 120 10.40 -1.32 -4.82
CA GLN A 120 9.21 -0.71 -4.26
C GLN A 120 7.90 -1.35 -4.78
N ALA A 121 7.99 -2.30 -5.71
CA ALA A 121 6.83 -2.99 -6.27
C ALA A 121 6.63 -4.37 -5.62
N GLY A 122 5.48 -4.56 -4.96
CA GLY A 122 5.06 -5.85 -4.41
C GLY A 122 4.38 -6.75 -5.45
N ALA A 123 3.97 -7.93 -5.00
CA ALA A 123 3.09 -8.81 -5.77
C ALA A 123 1.65 -8.34 -5.58
N SER A 124 0.71 -8.90 -6.34
CA SER A 124 -0.72 -8.66 -6.07
C SER A 124 -1.04 -8.97 -4.61
N GLY A 125 -1.69 -8.03 -3.92
CA GLY A 125 -2.02 -8.13 -2.49
C GLY A 125 -0.98 -7.43 -1.62
N VAL A 126 -0.67 -8.03 -0.47
CA VAL A 126 0.24 -7.43 0.51
C VAL A 126 1.49 -8.26 0.70
N GLU A 127 2.63 -7.59 0.75
CA GLU A 127 3.90 -8.19 1.10
C GLU A 127 4.56 -7.39 2.23
N LEU A 128 5.06 -8.11 3.23
CA LEU A 128 5.79 -7.56 4.36
C LEU A 128 7.07 -8.35 4.55
N TRP A 129 8.18 -7.66 4.73
CA TRP A 129 9.42 -8.27 5.19
C TRP A 129 10.15 -7.33 6.14
N SER A 130 10.96 -7.91 7.04
CA SER A 130 11.58 -7.16 8.14
C SER A 130 12.83 -7.85 8.67
N LEU A 131 13.77 -7.05 9.17
CA LEU A 131 14.87 -7.52 10.02
C LEU A 131 14.54 -7.25 11.47
N VAL A 132 14.40 -8.33 12.23
CA VAL A 132 14.08 -8.30 13.66
C VAL A 132 15.29 -8.75 14.45
N GLN A 133 15.69 -7.96 15.43
CA GLN A 133 16.75 -8.32 16.38
C GLN A 133 16.16 -9.18 17.50
N ALA A 134 16.80 -10.31 17.79
CA ALA A 134 16.41 -11.20 18.88
C ALA A 134 17.56 -12.13 19.31
N ALA A 135 17.44 -12.75 20.49
CA ALA A 135 18.39 -13.76 20.95
C ALA A 135 18.24 -15.07 20.15
N ASP A 136 16.99 -15.48 19.90
CA ASP A 136 16.65 -16.70 19.15
C ASP A 136 15.55 -16.46 18.10
N GLN A 137 15.37 -17.46 17.23
CA GLN A 137 14.38 -17.41 16.15
C GLN A 137 12.93 -17.39 16.67
N GLU A 138 12.67 -17.96 17.85
CA GLU A 138 11.32 -18.00 18.43
C GLU A 138 10.91 -16.60 18.93
N GLN A 139 11.79 -15.92 19.66
CA GLN A 139 11.61 -14.53 20.07
C GLN A 139 11.49 -13.60 18.86
N ALA A 140 12.32 -13.79 17.82
CA ALA A 140 12.19 -13.05 16.57
C ALA A 140 10.80 -13.22 15.95
N PHE A 141 10.27 -14.45 15.93
CA PHE A 141 8.93 -14.73 15.40
C PHE A 141 7.81 -14.11 16.25
N GLN A 142 7.94 -14.09 17.57
CA GLN A 142 6.97 -13.40 18.44
C GLN A 142 6.95 -11.89 18.19
N ASN A 143 8.13 -11.29 18.03
CA ASN A 143 8.27 -9.87 17.71
C ASN A 143 7.74 -9.54 16.32
N TRP A 144 8.03 -10.39 15.33
CA TRP A 144 7.45 -10.33 13.99
C TRP A 144 5.92 -10.40 14.00
N LYS A 145 5.34 -11.31 14.78
CA LYS A 145 3.88 -11.42 14.94
C LYS A 145 3.29 -10.16 15.57
N LYS A 146 3.95 -9.57 16.57
CA LYS A 146 3.52 -8.27 17.14
C LYS A 146 3.58 -7.16 16.09
N LEU A 147 4.65 -7.09 15.30
CA LEU A 147 4.82 -6.13 14.21
C LEU A 147 3.68 -6.25 13.19
N ALA A 148 3.44 -7.45 12.67
CA ALA A 148 2.39 -7.71 11.69
C ALA A 148 0.98 -7.35 12.22
N ASN A 149 0.67 -7.67 13.48
CA ASN A 149 -0.61 -7.31 14.11
C ASN A 149 -0.78 -5.79 14.29
N SER A 150 0.29 -5.08 14.68
CA SER A 150 0.25 -3.63 14.81
C SER A 150 0.10 -2.93 13.45
N LEU A 151 0.81 -3.41 12.41
CA LEU A 151 0.69 -2.90 11.04
C LEU A 151 -0.68 -3.22 10.43
N SER A 152 -1.26 -4.38 10.73
CA SER A 152 -2.64 -4.75 10.39
C SER A 152 -3.63 -3.69 10.90
N GLY A 153 -3.50 -3.30 12.18
CA GLY A 153 -4.33 -2.24 12.77
C GLY A 153 -4.09 -0.86 12.18
N LEU A 154 -2.83 -0.52 11.86
CA LEU A 154 -2.45 0.77 11.30
C LEU A 154 -2.96 0.96 9.87
N PHE A 155 -2.82 -0.06 9.01
CA PHE A 155 -3.17 -0.01 7.59
C PHE A 155 -4.54 -0.59 7.26
N CYS A 156 -5.31 -1.03 8.26
CA CYS A 156 -6.61 -1.70 8.06
C CYS A 156 -6.52 -2.92 7.11
N SER A 157 -5.41 -3.66 7.19
CA SER A 157 -5.15 -4.83 6.35
C SER A 157 -5.23 -6.13 7.13
N SER A 158 -5.37 -7.25 6.43
CA SER A 158 -5.44 -8.58 7.04
C SER A 158 -4.08 -9.18 7.43
N LEU A 159 -3.07 -8.34 7.68
CA LEU A 159 -1.73 -8.76 8.13
C LEU A 159 -1.74 -9.51 9.48
N ASN A 160 -2.84 -9.48 10.23
CA ASN A 160 -3.06 -10.31 11.42
C ASN A 160 -3.10 -11.82 11.11
N PHE A 161 -3.34 -12.21 9.85
CA PHE A 161 -3.23 -13.61 9.40
C PHE A 161 -1.80 -14.05 9.10
N VAL A 162 -0.80 -13.17 9.26
CA VAL A 162 0.60 -13.58 9.21
C VAL A 162 0.90 -14.47 10.41
N ASP A 163 0.94 -15.77 10.14
CA ASP A 163 1.24 -16.82 11.09
C ASP A 163 2.48 -17.61 10.65
N GLU A 164 2.79 -18.70 11.37
CA GLU A 164 3.93 -19.54 11.06
C GLU A 164 3.79 -20.19 9.67
N SER A 165 2.55 -20.50 9.27
CA SER A 165 2.23 -21.15 8.00
C SER A 165 2.41 -20.26 6.77
N ARG A 166 2.52 -18.93 6.99
CA ARG A 166 2.75 -17.91 5.96
C ARG A 166 4.11 -17.21 6.08
N THR A 167 4.84 -17.44 7.17
CA THR A 167 6.13 -16.78 7.41
C THR A 167 7.28 -17.62 6.85
N THR A 168 8.20 -16.96 6.18
CA THR A 168 9.43 -17.54 5.62
C THR A 168 10.65 -16.81 6.16
N PHE A 169 11.79 -17.49 6.13
CA PHE A 169 13.09 -16.95 6.53
C PHE A 169 14.04 -16.97 5.33
N PRO A 170 13.94 -15.98 4.41
CA PRO A 170 14.81 -15.92 3.24
C PRO A 170 16.28 -15.91 3.63
N ARG A 171 17.12 -16.59 2.84
CA ARG A 171 18.56 -16.72 3.14
C ARG A 171 19.42 -15.81 2.29
N ARG A 172 19.07 -15.63 1.01
CA ARG A 172 19.77 -14.74 0.06
C ARG A 172 18.89 -13.64 -0.52
N SER A 173 17.62 -13.95 -0.80
CA SER A 173 16.67 -12.94 -1.28
C SER A 173 16.39 -11.94 -0.16
N TYR A 174 16.15 -10.66 -0.50
CA TYR A 174 15.92 -9.58 0.46
C TYR A 174 17.11 -9.30 1.41
N ALA A 175 18.30 -9.81 1.12
CA ALA A 175 19.51 -9.44 1.84
C ALA A 175 19.84 -7.96 1.52
N SER A 176 19.56 -7.05 2.46
CA SER A 176 19.90 -5.63 2.34
C SER A 176 21.41 -5.45 2.16
N GLY A 177 21.79 -4.51 1.29
CA GLY A 177 23.19 -4.12 1.04
C GLY A 177 23.82 -3.28 2.14
N SER A 178 23.03 -2.74 3.09
CA SER A 178 23.50 -2.05 4.28
C SER A 178 23.43 -2.95 5.51
N ALA A 179 24.52 -3.01 6.27
CA ALA A 179 24.52 -3.70 7.56
C ALA A 179 23.60 -2.95 8.53
N SER A 180 22.41 -3.49 8.80
CA SER A 180 21.55 -2.93 9.83
C SER A 180 22.22 -3.01 11.20
N PRO A 181 22.06 -1.99 12.05
CA PRO A 181 22.78 -1.91 13.30
C PRO A 181 22.29 -2.96 14.30
N LEU A 182 23.24 -3.55 15.02
CA LEU A 182 23.00 -4.41 16.18
C LEU A 182 23.20 -3.58 17.44
N PHE A 183 22.18 -3.51 18.29
CA PHE A 183 22.27 -2.77 19.56
C PHE A 183 22.72 -3.65 20.73
N ASN A 184 22.77 -4.96 20.52
CA ASN A 184 23.20 -5.92 21.53
C ASN A 184 24.01 -7.04 20.85
N ASP A 185 25.29 -7.15 21.20
CA ASP A 185 26.22 -8.13 20.61
C ASP A 185 25.86 -9.60 20.90
N THR A 186 24.97 -9.85 21.85
CA THR A 186 24.50 -11.20 22.18
C THR A 186 23.35 -11.68 21.30
N GLU A 187 22.77 -10.79 20.49
CA GLU A 187 21.60 -11.04 19.66
C GLU A 187 21.96 -11.07 18.17
N ASN A 188 21.09 -11.68 17.37
CA ASN A 188 21.24 -11.75 15.91
C ASN A 188 20.07 -11.07 15.21
N LEU A 189 20.29 -10.68 13.96
CA LEU A 189 19.23 -10.22 13.06
C LEU A 189 18.61 -11.41 12.33
N TYR A 190 17.29 -11.50 12.39
CA TYR A 190 16.51 -12.50 11.66
C TYR A 190 15.70 -11.81 10.58
N LEU A 191 15.83 -12.29 9.35
CA LEU A 191 15.03 -11.85 8.20
C LEU A 191 13.76 -12.68 8.12
N LEU A 192 12.61 -12.02 8.23
CA LEU A 192 11.29 -12.63 8.11
C LEU A 192 10.53 -11.99 6.96
N ARG A 193 9.81 -12.82 6.20
CA ARG A 193 8.92 -12.39 5.11
C ARG A 193 7.59 -13.11 5.20
N ALA A 194 6.50 -12.40 4.95
CA ALA A 194 5.21 -12.98 4.62
C ALA A 194 4.55 -12.23 3.45
N SER A 195 3.69 -12.95 2.72
CA SER A 195 2.83 -12.35 1.70
C SER A 195 1.41 -12.90 1.79
N LEU A 196 0.45 -12.01 1.56
CA LEU A 196 -0.98 -12.27 1.54
C LEU A 196 -1.51 -11.90 0.14
N PRO A 197 -1.48 -12.83 -0.82
CA PRO A 197 -1.94 -12.54 -2.18
C PRO A 197 -3.45 -12.24 -2.23
N ASN A 198 -4.23 -12.92 -1.38
CA ASN A 198 -5.69 -12.77 -1.27
C ASN A 198 -6.14 -11.40 -0.73
N GLU A 199 -5.24 -10.54 -0.27
CA GLU A 199 -5.62 -9.30 0.40
C GLU A 199 -6.15 -8.26 -0.59
N PRO A 200 -7.44 -7.87 -0.49
CA PRO A 200 -7.97 -6.82 -1.34
C PRO A 200 -7.37 -5.47 -0.94
N ILE A 201 -6.81 -4.76 -1.91
CA ILE A 201 -6.30 -3.41 -1.67
C ILE A 201 -7.45 -2.42 -1.84
N CYS A 202 -7.73 -1.70 -0.76
CA CYS A 202 -8.89 -0.82 -0.61
C CYS A 202 -8.47 0.64 -0.38
N THR A 203 -9.43 1.56 -0.54
CA THR A 203 -9.25 3.00 -0.26
C THR A 203 -8.82 3.30 1.19
N GLU A 204 -9.20 2.40 2.08
CA GLU A 204 -8.93 2.39 3.50
C GLU A 204 -7.45 2.15 3.81
N ASN A 205 -6.67 1.55 2.88
CA ASN A 205 -5.23 1.35 3.04
C ASN A 205 -4.45 2.64 2.75
N LEU A 206 -4.96 3.48 1.84
CA LEU A 206 -4.31 4.75 1.45
C LEU A 206 -4.48 5.84 2.52
N THR A 207 -5.62 5.89 3.19
CA THR A 207 -5.90 6.89 4.24
C THR A 207 -4.86 6.89 5.38
N PRO A 208 -4.51 5.76 6.01
CA PRO A 208 -3.48 5.71 7.04
C PRO A 208 -2.09 6.01 6.46
N PHE A 209 -1.79 5.61 5.23
CA PHE A 209 -0.56 5.97 4.54
C PHE A 209 -0.41 7.51 4.44
N ILE A 210 -1.42 8.22 3.94
CA ILE A 210 -1.42 9.69 3.86
C ILE A 210 -1.27 10.33 5.24
N LYS A 211 -1.82 9.71 6.30
CA LYS A 211 -1.69 10.22 7.68
C LYS A 211 -0.28 10.11 8.26
N LEU A 212 0.57 9.23 7.72
CA LEU A 212 1.99 9.14 8.12
C LEU A 212 2.81 10.30 7.55
N LEU A 213 2.34 10.93 6.48
CA LEU A 213 3.02 12.07 5.85
C LEU A 213 2.69 13.39 6.58
N PRO A 214 3.62 14.36 6.63
CA PRO A 214 3.48 15.54 7.50
C PRO A 214 2.28 16.42 7.12
N THR A 215 2.00 16.54 5.82
CA THR A 215 0.94 17.37 5.25
C THR A 215 -0.45 16.74 5.34
N ARG A 216 -0.55 15.43 5.65
CA ARG A 216 -1.81 14.68 5.83
C ARG A 216 -2.85 14.87 4.71
N GLY A 217 -2.40 15.11 3.48
CA GLY A 217 -3.27 15.34 2.32
C GLY A 217 -3.82 16.76 2.17
N HIS A 218 -3.36 17.74 2.97
CA HIS A 218 -3.85 19.11 2.92
C HIS A 218 -3.08 20.04 1.98
N SER A 219 -1.77 19.80 1.78
CA SER A 219 -0.88 20.63 0.95
C SER A 219 0.19 19.79 0.26
N GLY A 220 0.80 20.33 -0.78
CA GLY A 220 1.85 19.66 -1.55
C GLY A 220 1.30 18.47 -2.35
N LEU A 221 2.18 17.52 -2.69
CA LEU A 221 1.82 16.38 -3.54
C LEU A 221 0.82 15.41 -2.90
N THR A 222 0.82 15.33 -1.57
CA THR A 222 -0.14 14.47 -0.85
C THR A 222 -1.59 14.90 -1.08
N SER A 223 -1.83 16.16 -1.46
CA SER A 223 -3.17 16.67 -1.78
C SER A 223 -3.79 16.07 -3.05
N LEU A 224 -2.97 15.47 -3.93
CA LEU A 224 -3.41 14.76 -5.13
C LEU A 224 -3.76 13.29 -4.86
N LEU A 225 -3.28 12.71 -3.76
CA LEU A 225 -3.49 11.29 -3.46
C LEU A 225 -4.95 11.03 -3.09
N ASP A 226 -5.72 10.57 -4.07
CA ASP A 226 -7.13 10.19 -3.95
C ASP A 226 -7.29 8.68 -4.21
N GLY A 227 -7.96 7.99 -3.29
CA GLY A 227 -8.11 6.54 -3.37
C GLY A 227 -8.85 6.07 -4.63
N HIS A 228 -9.85 6.82 -5.09
CA HIS A 228 -10.58 6.43 -6.30
C HIS A 228 -9.71 6.56 -7.55
N LYS A 229 -8.87 7.61 -7.63
CA LYS A 229 -7.95 7.79 -8.76
C LYS A 229 -6.85 6.73 -8.77
N LEU A 230 -6.27 6.46 -7.60
CA LEU A 230 -5.19 5.49 -7.46
C LEU A 230 -5.66 4.07 -7.81
N PHE A 231 -6.79 3.62 -7.28
CA PHE A 231 -7.24 2.23 -7.45
C PHE A 231 -8.02 1.95 -8.74
N ASP A 232 -8.42 2.99 -9.49
CA ASP A 232 -8.96 2.87 -10.85
C ASP A 232 -7.84 2.78 -11.93
N SER A 233 -6.58 2.95 -11.55
CA SER A 233 -5.42 2.80 -12.44
C SER A 233 -5.24 1.35 -12.92
N LEU A 234 -4.52 1.14 -14.03
CA LEU A 234 -4.23 -0.19 -14.57
C LEU A 234 -3.31 -0.99 -13.63
N TRP A 235 -2.34 -0.29 -13.04
CA TRP A 235 -1.43 -0.82 -12.04
C TRP A 235 -1.13 0.25 -11.01
N ASN A 236 -1.07 -0.13 -9.73
CA ASN A 236 -0.64 0.74 -8.64
C ASN A 236 0.18 -0.03 -7.60
N SER A 237 1.13 0.69 -6.99
CA SER A 237 1.93 0.21 -5.87
C SER A 237 2.04 1.30 -4.81
N ILE A 238 1.74 0.94 -3.57
CA ILE A 238 2.03 1.76 -2.39
C ILE A 238 3.14 1.04 -1.62
N SER A 239 4.25 1.72 -1.38
CA SER A 239 5.38 1.18 -0.65
C SER A 239 5.72 2.05 0.56
N LEU A 240 6.07 1.41 1.66
CA LEU A 240 6.61 2.06 2.85
C LEU A 240 7.84 1.28 3.31
N ASP A 241 8.98 1.97 3.34
CA ASP A 241 10.27 1.46 3.75
C ASP A 241 10.74 2.26 4.94
N ILE A 242 11.07 1.56 6.02
CA ILE A 242 11.62 2.19 7.22
C ILE A 242 12.88 1.46 7.62
N THR A 243 13.98 2.19 7.73
CA THR A 243 15.29 1.65 8.08
C THR A 243 15.90 2.43 9.23
N THR A 244 16.60 1.75 10.13
CA THR A 244 17.42 2.37 11.16
C THR A 244 18.84 2.54 10.65
N VAL A 245 19.32 3.78 10.62
CA VAL A 245 20.68 4.13 10.21
C VAL A 245 21.42 4.65 11.43
N CYS A 246 22.60 4.08 11.70
CA CYS A 246 23.51 4.56 12.73
C CYS A 246 24.85 4.89 12.07
N PRO A 247 25.47 6.03 12.39
CA PRO A 247 26.82 6.32 11.92
C PRO A 247 27.85 5.29 12.42
N GLU A 248 28.95 5.10 11.68
CA GLU A 248 29.95 4.07 11.99
C GLU A 248 30.76 4.33 13.27
N ASP A 249 30.71 5.56 13.82
CA ASP A 249 31.36 5.91 15.08
C ASP A 249 30.49 5.43 16.27
N GLY A 250 31.01 4.50 17.08
CA GLY A 250 30.26 3.78 18.13
C GLY A 250 29.64 4.59 19.28
N ASP A 251 29.74 5.93 19.27
CA ASP A 251 29.09 6.86 20.21
C ASP A 251 28.00 7.71 19.52
N SER A 252 27.56 7.32 18.31
CA SER A 252 26.69 8.15 17.48
C SER A 252 25.20 7.85 17.62
N LEU A 253 24.41 8.91 17.66
CA LEU A 253 22.96 8.86 17.65
C LEU A 253 22.48 8.25 16.32
N CYS A 254 21.54 7.31 16.41
CA CYS A 254 20.90 6.70 15.25
C CYS A 254 19.69 7.52 14.82
N HIS A 255 19.26 7.39 13.58
CA HIS A 255 17.99 7.95 13.12
C HIS A 255 17.22 6.94 12.27
N TYR A 256 15.91 7.15 12.13
CA TYR A 256 15.07 6.40 11.23
C TYR A 256 14.95 7.15 9.90
N GLU A 257 15.12 6.42 8.80
CA GLU A 257 14.81 6.90 7.46
C GLU A 257 13.52 6.22 6.98
N MET A 258 12.57 7.02 6.54
CA MET A 258 11.31 6.56 5.97
C MET A 258 11.22 7.00 4.52
N GLU A 259 11.14 6.02 3.61
CA GLU A 259 10.84 6.23 2.21
C GLU A 259 9.45 5.68 1.90
N ALA A 260 8.61 6.52 1.31
CA ALA A 260 7.24 6.18 0.99
C ALA A 260 6.97 6.50 -0.48
N HIS A 261 6.52 5.50 -1.24
CA HIS A 261 6.24 5.66 -2.66
C HIS A 261 4.78 5.33 -2.98
N VAL A 262 4.21 6.07 -3.92
CA VAL A 262 2.94 5.74 -4.56
C VAL A 262 3.16 5.81 -6.05
N ASP A 263 3.18 4.65 -6.70
CA ASP A 263 3.34 4.54 -8.14
C ASP A 263 2.00 4.12 -8.75
N MET A 264 1.62 4.73 -9.88
CA MET A 264 0.45 4.30 -10.65
C MET A 264 0.65 4.47 -12.16
N ALA A 265 0.18 3.49 -12.92
CA ALA A 265 0.09 3.53 -14.37
C ALA A 265 -1.39 3.70 -14.77
N THR A 266 -1.72 4.82 -15.38
CA THR A 266 -3.09 5.19 -15.72
C THR A 266 -3.23 5.42 -17.22
N HIS A 267 -4.29 4.84 -17.80
CA HIS A 267 -4.64 5.09 -19.18
C HIS A 267 -5.41 6.42 -19.29
N VAL A 268 -4.75 7.44 -19.83
CA VAL A 268 -5.19 8.84 -19.75
C VAL A 268 -6.59 9.06 -20.34
N PRO A 269 -6.91 8.61 -21.59
CA PRO A 269 -8.23 8.81 -22.18
C PRO A 269 -9.36 8.19 -21.35
N SER A 270 -9.15 6.99 -20.79
CA SER A 270 -10.15 6.29 -19.98
C SER A 270 -10.36 6.98 -18.64
N ALA A 271 -9.29 7.46 -18.00
CA ALA A 271 -9.37 8.20 -16.75
C ALA A 271 -10.12 9.52 -16.92
N LEU A 272 -9.82 10.27 -17.99
CA LEU A 272 -10.53 11.51 -18.32
C LEU A 272 -12.01 11.25 -18.64
N ALA A 273 -12.31 10.23 -19.46
CA ALA A 273 -13.68 9.86 -19.79
C ALA A 273 -14.50 9.46 -18.56
N ARG A 274 -13.89 8.77 -17.59
CA ARG A 274 -14.52 8.41 -16.32
C ARG A 274 -14.77 9.63 -15.42
N ASN A 275 -13.90 10.64 -15.47
CA ASN A 275 -14.08 11.89 -14.74
C ASN A 275 -15.27 12.69 -15.29
N GLU A 276 -15.42 12.75 -16.61
CA GLU A 276 -16.57 13.37 -17.27
C GLU A 276 -17.86 12.56 -17.07
N ARG A 277 -17.75 11.23 -17.10
CA ARG A 277 -18.87 10.29 -17.03
C ARG A 277 -18.61 9.18 -16.01
N PRO A 278 -18.87 9.43 -14.71
CA PRO A 278 -18.66 8.44 -13.65
C PRO A 278 -19.47 7.15 -13.82
N ILE A 279 -20.64 7.27 -14.44
CA ILE A 279 -21.47 6.12 -14.83
C ILE A 279 -21.18 5.84 -16.30
N PRO A 280 -20.63 4.66 -16.66
CA PRO A 280 -20.36 4.30 -18.05
C PRO A 280 -21.64 4.34 -18.85
N LYS A 281 -21.78 5.38 -19.68
CA LYS A 281 -22.85 5.48 -20.67
C LYS A 281 -22.21 5.43 -22.04
N PRO A 282 -22.79 4.69 -22.99
CA PRO A 282 -22.31 4.72 -24.36
C PRO A 282 -22.26 6.16 -24.84
N VAL A 283 -21.18 6.50 -25.54
CA VAL A 283 -21.10 7.77 -26.27
C VAL A 283 -22.24 7.83 -27.28
N ASP A 284 -22.72 9.03 -27.56
CA ASP A 284 -23.68 9.22 -28.65
C ASP A 284 -23.04 8.80 -29.98
N GLY A 285 -23.85 8.29 -30.92
CA GLY A 285 -23.34 7.76 -32.19
C GLY A 285 -22.53 8.80 -33.00
N SER A 286 -22.86 10.09 -32.80
CA SER A 286 -22.17 11.22 -33.41
C SER A 286 -20.75 11.47 -32.90
N SER A 287 -20.41 11.01 -31.70
CA SER A 287 -19.08 11.16 -31.09
C SER A 287 -18.22 9.89 -31.16
N LEU A 288 -18.71 8.83 -31.81
CA LEU A 288 -17.92 7.64 -32.10
C LEU A 288 -16.81 7.97 -33.10
N ARG A 289 -15.57 7.58 -32.78
CA ARG A 289 -14.42 7.72 -33.66
C ARG A 289 -14.36 6.52 -34.61
N CYS A 290 -15.01 6.65 -35.77
CA CYS A 290 -15.13 5.59 -36.76
C CYS A 290 -14.23 5.83 -37.96
N ASP A 291 -13.64 4.76 -38.47
CA ASP A 291 -12.87 4.74 -39.71
C ASP A 291 -13.84 4.87 -40.91
N THR A 292 -13.77 6.01 -41.59
CA THR A 292 -14.65 6.33 -42.72
C THR A 292 -14.26 5.61 -44.02
N ASP A 293 -13.09 4.96 -44.06
CA ASP A 293 -12.62 4.20 -45.22
C ASP A 293 -13.22 2.78 -45.26
N LYS A 294 -13.81 2.34 -44.15
CA LYS A 294 -14.53 1.06 -44.00
C LYS A 294 -16.05 1.29 -44.05
N PRO A 295 -16.88 0.23 -44.19
CA PRO A 295 -18.33 0.36 -44.12
C PRO A 295 -18.75 1.10 -42.83
N PHE A 296 -19.38 2.26 -43.01
CA PHE A 296 -19.83 3.14 -41.93
C PHE A 296 -21.30 3.49 -42.14
N ASP A 297 -22.15 3.07 -41.21
CA ASP A 297 -23.57 3.38 -41.17
C ASP A 297 -24.06 3.53 -39.71
N SER A 298 -25.37 3.69 -39.50
CA SER A 298 -25.93 3.82 -38.15
C SER A 298 -25.80 2.58 -37.26
N TYR A 299 -25.37 1.45 -37.83
CA TYR A 299 -25.23 0.14 -37.17
C TYR A 299 -23.79 -0.38 -37.17
N GLN A 300 -22.91 0.15 -38.03
CA GLN A 300 -21.54 -0.29 -38.26
C GLN A 300 -20.58 0.88 -38.09
N CYS A 301 -19.69 0.76 -37.11
CA CYS A 301 -18.59 1.68 -36.86
C CYS A 301 -17.35 0.85 -36.56
N PHE A 302 -16.35 0.92 -37.45
CA PHE A 302 -15.03 0.36 -37.16
C PHE A 302 -14.24 1.39 -36.34
N PRO A 303 -13.86 1.08 -35.08
CA PRO A 303 -13.24 2.06 -34.21
C PRO A 303 -11.85 2.46 -34.70
N LEU A 304 -11.57 3.76 -34.68
CA LEU A 304 -10.22 4.30 -34.84
C LEU A 304 -9.43 4.11 -33.53
N PRO A 305 -8.08 3.99 -33.61
CA PRO A 305 -7.23 4.02 -32.43
C PRO A 305 -7.35 5.36 -31.71
N ASP A 306 -6.99 5.40 -30.43
CA ASP A 306 -6.98 6.60 -29.59
C ASP A 306 -6.24 7.79 -30.25
N PRO A 307 -6.62 9.04 -29.91
CA PRO A 307 -5.99 10.20 -30.53
C PRO A 307 -4.48 10.24 -30.20
N SER A 308 -3.69 10.65 -31.18
CA SER A 308 -2.24 10.86 -31.02
C SER A 308 -1.91 12.22 -30.41
N GLU A 309 -2.81 13.20 -30.54
CA GLU A 309 -2.66 14.51 -29.92
C GLU A 309 -3.27 14.50 -28.52
N THR A 310 -2.54 15.02 -27.54
CA THR A 310 -3.01 15.13 -26.15
C THR A 310 -2.65 16.48 -25.54
N HIS A 311 -3.58 17.02 -24.76
CA HIS A 311 -3.38 18.17 -23.89
C HIS A 311 -3.98 17.80 -22.53
N LEU A 312 -3.12 17.36 -21.61
CA LEU A 312 -3.49 16.86 -20.30
C LEU A 312 -3.12 17.87 -19.22
N LYS A 313 -4.10 18.30 -18.43
CA LYS A 313 -3.84 18.96 -17.15
C LYS A 313 -3.92 17.95 -16.01
N LEU A 314 -3.00 18.01 -15.05
CA LEU A 314 -3.00 17.11 -13.90
C LEU A 314 -4.27 17.28 -13.06
N SER A 315 -4.81 18.51 -12.98
CA SER A 315 -6.10 18.80 -12.36
C SER A 315 -7.28 18.09 -13.04
N GLN A 316 -7.21 17.80 -14.34
CA GLN A 316 -8.25 17.03 -15.04
C GLN A 316 -8.20 15.55 -14.65
N LEU A 317 -7.02 15.01 -14.35
CA LEU A 317 -6.84 13.63 -13.92
C LEU A 317 -7.29 13.42 -12.47
N PHE A 318 -6.86 14.32 -11.57
CA PHE A 318 -7.14 14.25 -10.13
C PHE A 318 -8.37 15.05 -9.66
N ALA A 319 -9.06 15.74 -10.57
CA ALA A 319 -10.19 16.65 -10.33
C ALA A 319 -9.87 17.86 -9.42
N LYS A 320 -8.59 18.07 -9.07
CA LYS A 320 -8.11 19.14 -8.17
C LYS A 320 -6.70 19.56 -8.59
N PRO A 321 -6.35 20.86 -8.55
CA PRO A 321 -4.98 21.31 -8.69
C PRO A 321 -4.18 21.04 -7.39
N ILE A 322 -2.86 21.13 -7.46
CA ILE A 322 -1.96 20.98 -6.30
C ILE A 322 -2.10 22.20 -5.40
N LYS A 323 -2.36 21.95 -4.11
CA LYS A 323 -2.56 23.01 -3.12
C LYS A 323 -1.25 23.41 -2.46
N ASN A 324 -0.71 24.57 -2.84
CA ASN A 324 0.55 25.10 -2.34
C ASN A 324 1.74 24.14 -2.54
N GLY A 325 2.96 24.62 -2.31
CA GLY A 325 4.10 23.73 -2.08
C GLY A 325 4.07 23.13 -0.66
N ASN A 326 5.16 22.47 -0.32
CA ASN A 326 5.39 21.92 1.01
C ASN A 326 5.64 23.05 2.03
N LEU A 327 4.66 23.28 2.90
CA LEU A 327 4.74 24.36 3.90
C LEU A 327 5.65 24.03 5.10
N PHE A 328 6.18 22.81 5.20
CA PHE A 328 6.86 22.32 6.41
C PHE A 328 8.35 22.02 6.22
N ALA A 329 8.79 21.72 5.00
CA ALA A 329 10.14 21.23 4.79
C ALA A 329 11.12 22.26 4.25
N ASN A 330 12.40 21.99 4.47
CA ASN A 330 13.51 22.78 3.95
C ASN A 330 13.57 22.79 2.41
N ARG A 331 13.10 21.71 1.76
CA ARG A 331 13.16 21.57 0.31
C ARG A 331 11.80 21.85 -0.32
N PRO A 332 11.77 22.56 -1.47
CA PRO A 332 10.53 22.79 -2.20
C PRO A 332 9.99 21.49 -2.78
N THR A 333 8.68 21.43 -2.96
CA THR A 333 8.02 20.35 -3.71
C THR A 333 8.55 20.32 -5.13
N LYS A 334 9.04 19.16 -5.59
CA LYS A 334 9.59 19.01 -6.94
C LYS A 334 8.66 18.20 -7.83
N ILE A 335 8.38 18.69 -9.03
CA ILE A 335 7.59 17.98 -10.05
C ILE A 335 8.42 17.91 -11.33
N CYS A 336 8.66 16.71 -11.83
CA CYS A 336 9.43 16.48 -13.03
C CYS A 336 8.63 15.68 -14.06
N ALA A 337 8.87 15.94 -15.34
CA ALA A 337 8.38 15.09 -16.41
C ALA A 337 9.54 14.50 -17.23
N ASP A 338 9.64 13.17 -17.23
CA ASP A 338 10.50 12.42 -18.15
C ASP A 338 9.74 12.23 -19.47
N VAL A 339 10.07 13.09 -20.44
CA VAL A 339 9.39 13.14 -21.74
C VAL A 339 10.38 13.33 -22.88
N ASP A 340 10.03 12.78 -24.06
CA ASP A 340 10.75 13.09 -25.29
C ASP A 340 10.47 14.54 -25.69
N ARG A 341 11.52 15.38 -25.58
CA ARG A 341 11.45 16.82 -25.84
C ARG A 341 11.15 17.18 -27.30
N SER A 342 11.21 16.22 -28.22
CA SER A 342 10.91 16.46 -29.64
C SER A 342 9.40 16.60 -29.90
N THR A 343 8.58 15.86 -29.17
CA THR A 343 7.11 15.80 -29.36
C THR A 343 6.34 16.31 -28.15
N TRP A 344 6.86 16.11 -26.93
CA TRP A 344 6.20 16.49 -25.68
C TRP A 344 6.70 17.81 -25.13
N LYS A 345 5.77 18.58 -24.57
CA LYS A 345 6.03 19.81 -23.83
C LYS A 345 5.40 19.73 -22.46
N ALA A 346 6.15 20.16 -21.45
CA ALA A 346 5.71 20.19 -20.06
C ALA A 346 5.70 21.64 -19.57
N TYR A 347 4.59 22.04 -18.93
CA TYR A 347 4.42 23.36 -18.37
C TYR A 347 3.87 23.30 -16.96
N LEU A 348 4.23 24.30 -16.15
CA LEU A 348 3.57 24.58 -14.89
C LEU A 348 2.64 25.79 -15.09
N SER A 349 1.35 25.61 -14.85
CA SER A 349 0.33 26.64 -14.89
C SER A 349 0.08 27.20 -13.48
N VAL A 350 0.26 28.50 -13.30
CA VAL A 350 -0.08 29.25 -12.07
C VAL A 350 -0.85 30.50 -12.47
N ASP A 351 -2.06 30.71 -11.95
CA ASP A 351 -2.89 31.89 -12.29
C ASP A 351 -3.05 32.12 -13.82
N ASP A 352 -3.27 31.04 -14.58
CA ASP A 352 -3.34 31.02 -16.06
C ASP A 352 -2.06 31.48 -16.79
N THR A 353 -0.95 31.63 -16.07
CA THR A 353 0.38 31.84 -16.64
C THR A 353 1.15 30.52 -16.70
N MET A 354 1.73 30.23 -17.87
CA MET A 354 2.49 28.99 -18.12
C MET A 354 3.98 29.25 -17.97
N PHE A 355 4.64 28.42 -17.18
CA PHE A 355 6.08 28.40 -16.99
C PHE A 355 6.68 27.14 -17.62
N SER A 356 7.88 27.26 -18.18
CA SER A 356 8.65 26.14 -18.76
C SER A 356 10.06 26.17 -18.21
N THR A 357 10.61 24.99 -17.89
CA THR A 357 12.02 24.84 -17.49
C THR A 357 12.80 24.04 -18.54
N HIS A 358 14.13 24.12 -18.50
CA HIS A 358 14.97 23.39 -19.47
C HIS A 358 14.99 21.88 -19.22
N ASP A 359 14.85 21.48 -17.95
CA ASP A 359 14.90 20.09 -17.49
C ASP A 359 13.51 19.48 -17.27
N ASN A 360 12.43 20.22 -17.58
CA ASN A 360 11.06 19.83 -17.28
C ASN A 360 10.82 19.49 -15.80
N CYS A 361 11.67 20.00 -14.90
CA CYS A 361 11.49 19.94 -13.47
C CYS A 361 11.12 21.32 -12.93
N PHE A 362 10.19 21.34 -11.99
CA PHE A 362 9.62 22.56 -11.42
C PHE A 362 9.63 22.44 -9.90
N GLU A 363 10.04 23.52 -9.24
CA GLU A 363 10.04 23.65 -7.79
C GLU A 363 8.88 24.57 -7.39
N LEU A 364 7.96 24.07 -6.58
CA LEU A 364 6.83 24.87 -6.09
C LEU A 364 7.27 25.68 -4.88
N SER A 365 6.78 26.93 -4.79
CA SER A 365 7.09 27.78 -3.63
C SER A 365 6.48 27.20 -2.35
N ASN A 366 7.25 27.29 -1.26
CA ASN A 366 6.81 26.92 0.09
C ASN A 366 5.96 28.03 0.75
N ASP A 367 5.84 29.20 0.11
CA ASP A 367 4.97 30.27 0.59
C ASP A 367 3.50 29.97 0.24
N GLN A 368 2.59 30.39 1.12
CA GLN A 368 1.16 30.27 0.83
C GLN A 368 0.83 31.15 -0.38
N ASN A 369 0.28 30.56 -1.44
CA ASN A 369 -0.24 31.35 -2.56
C ASN A 369 -1.40 32.21 -2.04
N GLU A 370 -1.17 33.51 -1.85
CA GLU A 370 -2.19 34.46 -1.41
C GLU A 370 -3.36 34.59 -2.42
N SER A 371 -3.11 34.25 -3.70
CA SER A 371 -4.12 34.21 -4.77
C SER A 371 -5.11 33.05 -4.63
N GLY A 372 -4.79 32.00 -3.86
CA GLY A 372 -5.65 30.82 -3.68
C GLY A 372 -5.77 29.92 -4.92
N SER A 373 -5.10 30.24 -6.02
CA SER A 373 -4.99 29.37 -7.19
C SER A 373 -3.94 28.28 -6.93
N GLY A 374 -4.32 27.03 -7.19
CA GLY A 374 -3.42 25.90 -7.08
C GLY A 374 -2.44 25.84 -8.25
N TYR A 375 -1.38 25.07 -8.08
CA TYR A 375 -0.44 24.73 -9.15
C TYR A 375 -1.05 23.63 -10.01
N ASP A 376 -1.00 23.78 -11.33
CA ASP A 376 -1.48 22.75 -12.26
C ASP A 376 -0.39 22.41 -13.28
N PHE A 377 -0.16 21.12 -13.48
CA PHE A 377 0.89 20.63 -14.37
C PHE A 377 0.27 20.24 -15.70
N VAL A 378 0.83 20.71 -16.81
CA VAL A 378 0.28 20.52 -18.16
C VAL A 378 1.27 19.75 -19.02
N LEU A 379 0.80 18.67 -19.62
CA LEU A 379 1.52 17.86 -20.61
C LEU A 379 0.82 17.97 -21.96
N GLU A 380 1.55 18.41 -22.97
CA GLU A 380 1.05 18.54 -24.34
C GLU A 380 1.92 17.71 -25.29
N SER A 381 1.30 16.96 -26.20
CA SER A 381 2.00 16.30 -27.29
C SER A 381 1.16 16.26 -28.56
N SER A 382 1.82 16.38 -29.71
CA SER A 382 1.21 16.16 -31.02
C SER A 382 1.19 14.68 -31.44
N ASP A 383 2.05 13.87 -30.82
CA ASP A 383 2.15 12.43 -31.08
C ASP A 383 2.50 11.70 -29.78
N THR A 384 1.51 11.04 -29.18
CA THR A 384 1.63 10.25 -27.96
C THR A 384 2.31 8.90 -28.17
N THR A 385 2.56 8.49 -29.42
CA THR A 385 3.29 7.24 -29.72
C THR A 385 4.79 7.40 -29.53
N GLN A 386 5.31 8.62 -29.65
CA GLN A 386 6.72 8.95 -29.39
C GLN A 386 6.90 9.26 -27.91
N VAL A 387 7.48 8.32 -27.15
CA VAL A 387 7.74 8.46 -25.72
C VAL A 387 9.24 8.34 -25.43
N SER A 388 9.66 8.77 -24.23
CA SER A 388 11.03 8.55 -23.76
C SER A 388 11.39 7.06 -23.88
N PRO A 389 12.64 6.73 -24.26
CA PRO A 389 13.07 5.34 -24.38
C PRO A 389 12.81 4.60 -23.06
N VAL A 390 12.22 3.43 -23.21
CA VAL A 390 11.88 2.55 -22.10
C VAL A 390 13.12 1.75 -21.70
N ASP A 391 13.40 1.67 -20.40
CA ASP A 391 14.51 0.87 -19.90
C ASP A 391 14.24 -0.63 -20.13
N PRO A 392 15.15 -1.36 -20.79
CA PRO A 392 14.90 -2.75 -21.17
C PRO A 392 14.88 -3.67 -19.94
N VAL A 393 13.95 -4.61 -19.90
CA VAL A 393 13.82 -5.54 -18.77
C VAL A 393 15.01 -6.51 -18.75
N PRO A 394 15.69 -6.72 -17.60
CA PRO A 394 16.84 -7.62 -17.56
C PRO A 394 16.49 -9.08 -17.85
N ILE A 395 15.28 -9.53 -17.52
CA ILE A 395 14.79 -10.87 -17.81
C ILE A 395 13.26 -10.93 -17.75
N HIS A 396 12.64 -11.65 -18.67
CA HIS A 396 11.20 -11.93 -18.65
C HIS A 396 10.94 -13.27 -17.97
N VAL A 397 10.05 -13.29 -16.98
CA VAL A 397 9.71 -14.52 -16.23
C VAL A 397 8.21 -14.70 -16.14
N GLY A 398 7.72 -15.83 -16.64
CA GLY A 398 6.32 -16.25 -16.54
C GLY A 398 6.18 -17.49 -15.68
N ARG A 399 5.16 -17.53 -14.81
CA ARG A 399 4.88 -18.66 -13.93
C ARG A 399 3.46 -19.17 -14.14
N SER A 400 3.28 -20.49 -14.16
CA SER A 400 1.98 -21.12 -14.46
C SER A 400 1.82 -22.46 -13.73
N LEU A 401 0.57 -22.82 -13.44
CA LEU A 401 0.23 -24.15 -12.95
C LEU A 401 0.08 -25.13 -14.12
N THR A 402 0.47 -26.38 -13.87
CA THR A 402 0.35 -27.49 -14.82
C THR A 402 -0.33 -28.68 -14.16
N GLY A 403 -0.83 -29.61 -14.97
CA GLY A 403 -1.54 -30.80 -14.51
C GLY A 403 -3.06 -30.63 -14.46
N ASN A 404 -3.77 -31.76 -14.46
CA ASN A 404 -5.22 -31.82 -14.45
C ASN A 404 -5.69 -32.57 -13.20
N GLY A 405 -6.77 -32.09 -12.58
CA GLY A 405 -7.41 -32.75 -11.44
C GLY A 405 -7.18 -32.07 -10.08
N GLN A 406 -7.62 -32.74 -9.03
CA GLN A 406 -7.67 -32.22 -7.65
C GLN A 406 -6.65 -32.87 -6.70
N ASP A 407 -5.85 -33.81 -7.20
CA ASP A 407 -4.86 -34.56 -6.41
C ASP A 407 -3.43 -34.10 -6.69
N ARG A 408 -3.03 -34.06 -7.98
CA ARG A 408 -1.68 -33.68 -8.40
C ARG A 408 -1.67 -32.42 -9.25
N GLY A 409 -0.54 -31.75 -9.27
CA GLY A 409 -0.25 -30.62 -10.14
C GLY A 409 1.25 -30.49 -10.37
N GLY A 410 1.63 -29.42 -11.03
CA GLY A 410 3.01 -28.99 -11.16
C GLY A 410 3.11 -27.50 -11.37
N ILE A 411 4.30 -26.95 -11.18
CA ILE A 411 4.62 -25.55 -11.44
C ILE A 411 5.55 -25.52 -12.64
N ARG A 412 5.26 -24.62 -13.57
CA ARG A 412 6.11 -24.31 -14.73
C ARG A 412 6.49 -22.84 -14.67
N THR A 413 7.78 -22.57 -14.57
CA THR A 413 8.36 -21.23 -14.63
C THR A 413 9.23 -21.13 -15.88
N ALA A 414 8.91 -20.18 -16.76
CA ALA A 414 9.64 -19.91 -17.98
C ALA A 414 10.42 -18.60 -17.83
N PHE A 415 11.71 -18.67 -18.08
CA PHE A 415 12.67 -17.57 -18.10
C PHE A 415 13.04 -17.30 -19.55
N HIS A 416 13.04 -16.03 -19.94
CA HIS A 416 13.38 -15.58 -21.28
C HIS A 416 14.38 -14.44 -21.17
N ASN A 417 15.58 -14.64 -21.71
CA ASN A 417 16.66 -13.68 -21.68
C ASN A 417 16.98 -13.22 -23.11
N ASP A 418 16.56 -12.00 -23.43
CA ASP A 418 16.81 -11.33 -24.72
C ASP A 418 18.14 -10.57 -24.75
N ASN A 419 18.86 -10.52 -23.63
CA ASN A 419 20.12 -9.78 -23.55
C ASN A 419 21.29 -10.58 -24.15
N ASP A 420 22.30 -9.86 -24.63
CA ASP A 420 23.56 -10.42 -25.14
C ASP A 420 24.44 -11.02 -24.03
N THR A 421 24.09 -10.80 -22.76
CA THR A 421 24.85 -11.26 -21.60
C THR A 421 24.05 -12.25 -20.76
N PRO A 422 24.73 -13.20 -20.10
CA PRO A 422 24.07 -14.10 -19.15
C PRO A 422 23.61 -13.33 -17.92
N VAL A 423 22.40 -13.64 -17.46
CA VAL A 423 21.77 -12.97 -16.31
C VAL A 423 21.86 -13.87 -15.09
N LYS A 424 22.56 -13.41 -14.05
CA LYS A 424 22.62 -14.08 -12.75
C LYS A 424 21.48 -13.59 -11.87
N LEU A 425 20.68 -14.50 -11.33
CA LEU A 425 19.51 -14.17 -10.53
C LEU A 425 19.30 -15.14 -9.37
N ILE A 426 18.54 -14.69 -8.38
CA ILE A 426 18.02 -15.50 -7.29
C ILE A 426 16.52 -15.69 -7.53
N TYR A 427 16.09 -16.95 -7.56
CA TYR A 427 14.68 -17.32 -7.61
C TYR A 427 14.24 -17.76 -6.23
N PHE A 428 13.33 -17.02 -5.63
CA PHE A 428 12.71 -17.33 -4.34
C PHE A 428 11.24 -17.69 -4.54
N GLU A 429 10.80 -18.78 -3.95
CA GLU A 429 9.42 -19.21 -4.02
C GLU A 429 8.95 -19.76 -2.67
N SER A 430 7.82 -19.22 -2.20
CA SER A 430 7.11 -19.71 -1.02
C SER A 430 5.82 -20.41 -1.46
N LEU A 431 5.62 -21.62 -0.98
CA LEU A 431 4.44 -22.42 -1.30
C LEU A 431 3.72 -22.80 0.00
N PRO A 432 2.38 -22.68 0.07
CA PRO A 432 1.62 -23.09 1.24
C PRO A 432 1.89 -24.55 1.61
N TRP A 433 1.79 -24.89 2.89
CA TRP A 433 2.11 -26.23 3.40
C TRP A 433 1.30 -27.36 2.74
N PHE A 434 0.11 -27.05 2.22
CA PHE A 434 -0.75 -28.00 1.51
C PHE A 434 -0.33 -28.26 0.06
N VAL A 435 0.73 -27.60 -0.42
CA VAL A 435 1.37 -27.86 -1.72
C VAL A 435 2.65 -28.66 -1.45
N ARG A 436 2.59 -29.98 -1.65
CA ARG A 436 3.69 -30.90 -1.32
C ARG A 436 4.59 -31.11 -2.53
N VAL A 437 5.72 -30.40 -2.55
CA VAL A 437 6.66 -30.38 -3.69
C VAL A 437 7.54 -31.63 -3.74
N TYR A 438 7.74 -32.17 -4.95
CA TYR A 438 8.71 -33.21 -5.25
C TYR A 438 9.91 -32.64 -6.00
N LEU A 439 10.97 -32.29 -5.28
CA LEU A 439 12.21 -31.83 -5.92
C LEU A 439 12.87 -32.88 -6.82
N SER A 440 12.63 -34.17 -6.60
CA SER A 440 13.10 -35.22 -7.51
C SER A 440 12.48 -35.17 -8.92
N SER A 441 11.40 -34.40 -9.08
CA SER A 441 10.76 -34.15 -10.37
C SER A 441 11.18 -32.84 -11.02
N LEU A 442 12.14 -32.11 -10.43
CA LEU A 442 12.69 -30.90 -11.00
C LEU A 442 13.33 -31.22 -12.35
N GLN A 443 12.89 -30.51 -13.38
CA GLN A 443 13.39 -30.62 -14.73
C GLN A 443 13.65 -29.23 -15.27
N ILE A 444 14.81 -29.07 -15.90
CA ILE A 444 15.16 -27.89 -16.66
C ILE A 444 15.18 -28.28 -18.11
N THR A 445 14.42 -27.56 -18.92
CA THR A 445 14.39 -27.72 -20.36
C THR A 445 14.71 -26.38 -21.00
N SER A 446 15.43 -26.39 -22.11
CA SER A 446 15.64 -25.20 -22.92
C SER A 446 15.05 -25.41 -24.30
N THR A 447 14.44 -24.36 -24.83
CA THR A 447 13.93 -24.35 -26.20
C THR A 447 15.06 -24.17 -27.22
N THR A 448 16.15 -23.53 -26.82
CA THR A 448 17.27 -23.16 -27.72
C THR A 448 18.41 -24.18 -27.70
N SER A 449 18.66 -24.86 -26.57
CA SER A 449 19.77 -25.81 -26.43
C SER A 449 19.31 -27.15 -25.85
N SER A 450 19.43 -28.22 -26.63
CA SER A 450 18.97 -29.56 -26.25
C SER A 450 19.90 -30.34 -25.29
N GLN A 451 21.03 -29.76 -24.89
CA GLN A 451 22.08 -30.42 -24.08
C GLN A 451 22.36 -29.74 -22.73
N LEU A 452 21.48 -28.85 -22.24
CA LEU A 452 21.69 -28.20 -20.95
C LEU A 452 21.39 -29.16 -19.80
N GLN A 453 22.32 -29.27 -18.85
CA GLN A 453 22.11 -29.99 -17.60
C GLN A 453 21.60 -29.04 -16.51
N GLU A 454 20.98 -29.61 -15.48
CA GLU A 454 20.43 -28.84 -14.36
C GLU A 454 21.52 -28.01 -13.64
N ASP A 455 22.71 -28.60 -13.49
CA ASP A 455 23.85 -28.00 -12.78
C ASP A 455 24.52 -26.87 -13.57
N ASP A 456 24.27 -26.76 -14.89
CA ASP A 456 24.74 -25.64 -15.70
C ASP A 456 23.96 -24.35 -15.41
N ILE A 457 22.69 -24.50 -14.98
CA ILE A 457 21.76 -23.38 -14.77
C ILE A 457 21.63 -23.06 -13.29
N ILE A 458 21.41 -24.06 -12.43
CA ILE A 458 21.23 -23.84 -11.00
C ILE A 458 22.56 -24.08 -10.28
N ILE A 459 23.16 -23.01 -9.80
CA ILE A 459 24.45 -23.03 -9.08
C ILE A 459 24.27 -23.48 -7.63
N ASP A 460 23.23 -22.98 -6.96
CA ASP A 460 22.97 -23.26 -5.56
C ASP A 460 21.49 -23.51 -5.32
N LYS A 461 21.21 -24.49 -4.45
CA LYS A 461 19.86 -24.93 -4.11
C LYS A 461 19.68 -24.91 -2.61
N TYR A 462 18.71 -24.12 -2.16
CA TYR A 462 18.21 -24.17 -0.82
C TYR A 462 16.74 -24.58 -0.85
N TYR A 463 16.42 -25.63 -0.11
CA TYR A 463 15.05 -26.10 0.03
C TYR A 463 14.74 -26.41 1.48
N LEU A 464 13.63 -25.85 1.93
CA LEU A 464 13.05 -26.12 3.22
C LEU A 464 11.66 -26.71 3.01
N GLN A 465 11.47 -27.96 3.43
CA GLN A 465 10.23 -28.69 3.25
C GLN A 465 9.08 -28.06 4.06
N ALA A 466 7.88 -28.06 3.48
CA ALA A 466 6.66 -27.71 4.20
C ALA A 466 6.44 -28.61 5.43
N ALA A 467 5.89 -28.03 6.49
CA ALA A 467 5.37 -28.76 7.64
C ALA A 467 3.86 -28.47 7.76
N ASP A 468 3.04 -29.52 7.81
CA ASP A 468 1.58 -29.40 7.80
C ASP A 468 1.10 -28.42 8.88
N ARG A 469 0.38 -27.35 8.47
CA ARG A 469 -0.19 -26.28 9.33
C ARG A 469 0.82 -25.47 10.14
N GLN A 470 2.11 -25.69 9.97
CA GLN A 470 3.15 -25.02 10.73
C GLN A 470 4.01 -24.14 9.84
N ARG A 471 4.48 -24.64 8.69
CA ARG A 471 5.48 -23.92 7.88
C ARG A 471 5.26 -24.12 6.38
N PRO A 472 5.38 -23.06 5.56
CA PRO A 472 5.34 -23.19 4.11
C PRO A 472 6.58 -23.92 3.58
N ALA A 473 6.49 -24.44 2.35
CA ALA A 473 7.67 -24.87 1.61
C ALA A 473 8.39 -23.63 1.08
N HIS A 474 9.71 -23.65 1.14
CA HIS A 474 10.56 -22.53 0.76
C HIS A 474 11.67 -23.03 -0.16
N LEU A 475 11.73 -22.45 -1.35
CA LEU A 475 12.67 -22.76 -2.41
C LEU A 475 13.50 -21.50 -2.72
N GLU A 476 14.82 -21.63 -2.72
CA GLU A 476 15.75 -20.58 -3.14
C GLU A 476 16.80 -21.18 -4.08
N PHE A 477 16.80 -20.73 -5.34
CA PHE A 477 17.76 -21.15 -6.35
C PHE A 477 18.58 -19.97 -6.83
N THR A 478 19.91 -20.10 -6.80
CA THR A 478 20.79 -19.16 -7.51
C THR A 478 21.01 -19.69 -8.91
N MET A 479 20.57 -18.94 -9.92
CA MET A 479 20.56 -19.40 -11.32
C MET A 479 21.33 -18.44 -12.23
N ILE A 480 21.89 -18.98 -13.30
CA ILE A 480 22.41 -18.20 -14.43
C ILE A 480 21.61 -18.58 -15.67
N ILE A 481 20.96 -17.59 -16.28
CA ILE A 481 20.23 -17.75 -17.52
C ILE A 481 21.14 -17.25 -18.67
N PRO A 482 21.56 -18.11 -19.61
CA PRO A 482 22.40 -17.72 -20.74
C PRO A 482 21.76 -16.63 -21.61
N ALA A 483 22.60 -15.89 -22.34
CA ALA A 483 22.15 -14.92 -23.35
C ALA A 483 21.31 -15.59 -24.43
N HIS A 484 20.30 -14.88 -24.96
CA HIS A 484 19.41 -15.33 -26.05
C HIS A 484 18.85 -16.74 -25.84
N SER A 485 18.34 -17.02 -24.64
CA SER A 485 17.85 -18.35 -24.28
C SER A 485 16.52 -18.32 -23.55
N ASP A 486 15.69 -19.33 -23.84
CA ASP A 486 14.52 -19.63 -23.01
C ASP A 486 14.79 -20.89 -22.20
N ILE A 487 14.58 -20.76 -20.90
CA ILE A 487 14.74 -21.83 -19.94
C ILE A 487 13.41 -22.04 -19.24
N VAL A 488 12.97 -23.29 -19.19
CA VAL A 488 11.74 -23.68 -18.53
C VAL A 488 12.08 -24.64 -17.40
N MET A 489 11.82 -24.19 -16.18
CA MET A 489 11.92 -24.97 -14.96
C MET A 489 10.55 -25.53 -14.60
N THR A 490 10.47 -26.84 -14.40
CA THR A 490 9.23 -27.51 -14.00
C THR A 490 9.45 -28.46 -12.84
N TYR A 491 8.50 -28.55 -11.92
CA TYR A 491 8.45 -29.58 -10.89
C TYR A 491 7.00 -29.91 -10.52
N GLN A 492 6.78 -31.11 -9.99
CA GLN A 492 5.47 -31.63 -9.61
C GLN A 492 5.20 -31.46 -8.12
N PHE A 493 3.92 -31.37 -7.77
CA PHE A 493 3.46 -31.33 -6.39
C PHE A 493 2.14 -32.08 -6.21
N ASP A 494 1.90 -32.54 -4.97
CA ASP A 494 0.61 -33.09 -4.54
C ASP A 494 -0.16 -32.06 -3.72
N LYS A 495 -1.50 -32.11 -3.81
CA LYS A 495 -2.43 -31.25 -3.11
C LYS A 495 -2.89 -31.96 -1.82
N ALA A 496 -2.56 -31.40 -0.66
CA ALA A 496 -3.01 -31.96 0.60
C ALA A 496 -4.50 -31.68 0.84
N LEU A 497 -5.18 -32.65 1.47
CA LEU A 497 -6.57 -32.47 1.90
C LEU A 497 -6.63 -31.52 3.10
N LEU A 498 -7.47 -30.49 2.96
CA LEU A 498 -7.74 -29.52 4.01
C LEU A 498 -8.94 -29.95 4.85
N GLN A 499 -8.95 -29.52 6.12
CA GLN A 499 -10.14 -29.60 6.98
C GLN A 499 -11.18 -28.58 6.54
N PHE A 500 -12.46 -28.83 6.84
CA PHE A 500 -13.54 -27.93 6.42
C PHE A 500 -13.34 -26.49 6.94
N ALA A 501 -12.77 -26.33 8.13
CA ALA A 501 -12.52 -25.04 8.77
C ALA A 501 -11.31 -24.28 8.19
N GLU A 502 -10.51 -24.92 7.35
CA GLU A 502 -9.33 -24.32 6.69
C GLU A 502 -9.70 -23.68 5.35
N TYR A 503 -10.91 -23.92 4.85
CA TYR A 503 -11.39 -23.27 3.64
C TYR A 503 -11.81 -21.82 3.91
N PRO A 504 -11.51 -20.89 2.99
CA PRO A 504 -12.06 -19.54 3.07
C PRO A 504 -13.60 -19.59 2.92
N PRO A 505 -14.32 -18.53 3.34
CA PRO A 505 -15.78 -18.46 3.24
C PRO A 505 -16.33 -18.71 1.83
N ASP A 506 -15.55 -18.42 0.78
CA ASP A 506 -15.82 -18.84 -0.60
C ASP A 506 -14.78 -19.88 -1.06
N ALA A 507 -15.05 -21.14 -0.72
CA ALA A 507 -14.18 -22.25 -1.08
C ALA A 507 -14.09 -22.50 -2.60
N ASN A 508 -15.06 -22.04 -3.39
CA ASN A 508 -15.09 -22.25 -4.84
C ASN A 508 -14.16 -21.30 -5.59
N HIS A 509 -13.80 -20.16 -4.99
CA HIS A 509 -12.80 -19.25 -5.54
C HIS A 509 -11.44 -19.93 -5.71
N GLY A 510 -11.07 -20.80 -4.77
CA GLY A 510 -9.76 -21.45 -4.72
C GLY A 510 -8.78 -20.73 -3.81
N PHE A 511 -7.53 -21.19 -3.82
CA PHE A 511 -6.46 -20.70 -2.96
C PHE A 511 -5.40 -20.01 -3.80
N GLU A 512 -5.09 -18.76 -3.49
CA GLU A 512 -3.99 -18.08 -4.15
C GLU A 512 -2.65 -18.51 -3.53
N ILE A 513 -1.72 -18.85 -4.41
CA ILE A 513 -0.32 -19.13 -4.13
C ILE A 513 0.45 -17.84 -4.37
N ASP A 514 1.31 -17.52 -3.42
CA ASP A 514 2.23 -16.39 -3.47
C ASP A 514 3.06 -16.37 -4.75
N ALA A 515 3.43 -15.18 -5.20
CA ALA A 515 4.30 -14.95 -6.32
C ALA A 515 5.72 -15.46 -6.03
N ALA A 516 6.38 -16.01 -7.05
CA ALA A 516 7.83 -16.18 -7.00
C ALA A 516 8.51 -14.83 -7.19
N VAL A 517 9.60 -14.61 -6.45
CA VAL A 517 10.39 -13.38 -6.42
C VAL A 517 11.70 -13.65 -7.16
N ILE A 518 12.01 -12.80 -8.13
CA ILE A 518 13.22 -12.89 -8.93
C ILE A 518 14.06 -11.65 -8.65
N THR A 519 15.25 -11.86 -8.09
CA THR A 519 16.21 -10.81 -7.82
C THR A 519 17.39 -10.96 -8.76
N VAL A 520 17.54 -10.02 -9.69
CA VAL A 520 18.66 -9.96 -10.64
C VAL A 520 19.86 -9.31 -9.96
N LEU A 521 21.01 -9.97 -10.05
CA LEU A 521 22.24 -9.54 -9.41
C LEU A 521 23.17 -8.87 -10.41
N SER A 522 23.85 -7.81 -9.98
CA SER A 522 24.94 -7.22 -10.75
C SER A 522 26.09 -8.23 -10.92
N PRO A 523 26.65 -8.39 -12.13
CA PRO A 523 27.80 -9.25 -12.37
C PRO A 523 29.04 -8.85 -11.56
N GLU A 524 29.22 -7.55 -11.29
CA GLU A 524 30.43 -7.00 -10.68
C GLU A 524 30.37 -6.98 -9.16
N SER A 525 29.29 -6.43 -8.59
CA SER A 525 29.13 -6.24 -7.14
C SER A 525 28.37 -7.38 -6.47
N GLY A 526 27.63 -8.20 -7.22
CA GLY A 526 26.70 -9.18 -6.67
C GLY A 526 25.50 -8.56 -5.95
N SER A 527 25.31 -7.25 -6.00
CA SER A 527 24.20 -6.54 -5.36
C SER A 527 22.91 -6.63 -6.20
N PRO A 528 21.73 -6.57 -5.57
CA PRO A 528 20.45 -6.60 -6.29
C PRO A 528 20.24 -5.32 -7.12
N VAL A 529 20.07 -5.49 -8.43
CA VAL A 529 19.86 -4.40 -9.40
C VAL A 529 18.39 -4.27 -9.78
N TYR A 530 17.71 -5.41 -9.97
CA TYR A 530 16.32 -5.45 -10.40
C TYR A 530 15.57 -6.55 -9.64
N GLU A 531 14.38 -6.25 -9.16
CA GLU A 531 13.49 -7.19 -8.50
C GLU A 531 12.15 -7.23 -9.22
N MET A 532 11.66 -8.44 -9.49
CA MET A 532 10.32 -8.62 -10.02
C MET A 532 9.62 -9.76 -9.31
N ARG A 533 8.29 -9.71 -9.33
CA ARG A 533 7.43 -10.75 -8.79
C ARG A 533 6.59 -11.30 -9.93
N THR A 534 6.50 -12.62 -9.99
CA THR A 534 5.63 -13.29 -10.97
C THR A 534 4.16 -13.11 -10.59
N SER A 535 3.25 -13.49 -11.48
CA SER A 535 1.83 -13.53 -11.14
C SER A 535 1.55 -14.51 -10.00
N THR A 536 0.62 -14.15 -9.11
CA THR A 536 0.03 -15.08 -8.15
C THR A 536 -0.70 -16.20 -8.91
N LEU A 537 -0.74 -17.41 -8.35
CA LEU A 537 -1.38 -18.56 -8.99
C LEU A 537 -2.64 -18.94 -8.23
N LEU A 538 -3.72 -19.27 -8.96
CA LEU A 538 -4.95 -19.74 -8.34
C LEU A 538 -5.03 -21.26 -8.35
N LEU A 539 -4.91 -21.87 -7.16
CA LEU A 539 -5.00 -23.31 -6.96
C LEU A 539 -6.42 -23.73 -6.56
N SER A 540 -7.04 -24.56 -7.39
CA SER A 540 -8.27 -25.27 -7.00
C SER A 540 -7.92 -26.53 -6.19
N LEU A 541 -8.61 -26.68 -5.05
CA LEU A 541 -8.59 -27.85 -4.17
C LEU A 541 -9.98 -28.50 -4.14
N SER A 542 -10.05 -29.77 -3.73
CA SER A 542 -11.31 -30.51 -3.61
C SER A 542 -12.19 -29.95 -2.49
N THR A 543 -13.23 -29.19 -2.84
CA THR A 543 -14.15 -28.60 -1.87
C THR A 543 -14.96 -29.68 -1.12
N PRO A 544 -15.02 -29.64 0.22
CA PRO A 544 -15.84 -30.57 1.00
C PRO A 544 -17.32 -30.20 0.93
N ASP A 545 -18.19 -31.11 1.37
CA ASP A 545 -19.63 -30.81 1.52
C ASP A 545 -19.88 -29.89 2.73
N PHE A 546 -20.16 -28.62 2.45
CA PHE A 546 -20.50 -27.62 3.48
C PHE A 546 -21.92 -27.73 4.02
N SER A 547 -22.80 -28.54 3.41
CA SER A 547 -24.21 -28.61 3.81
C SER A 547 -24.42 -29.28 5.16
N MET A 548 -23.62 -30.30 5.50
CA MET A 548 -23.75 -31.01 6.78
C MET A 548 -23.39 -30.10 7.98
N PRO A 549 -22.22 -29.43 8.04
CA PRO A 549 -21.93 -28.49 9.12
C PRO A 549 -22.96 -27.35 9.23
N TYR A 550 -23.41 -26.81 8.09
CA TYR A 550 -24.44 -25.76 8.06
C TYR A 550 -25.74 -26.21 8.74
N ASN A 551 -26.24 -27.40 8.39
CA ASN A 551 -27.45 -27.97 8.99
C ASN A 551 -27.32 -28.16 10.50
N VAL A 552 -26.14 -28.63 10.96
CA VAL A 552 -25.85 -28.80 12.40
C VAL A 552 -25.83 -27.45 13.11
N ILE A 553 -25.12 -26.46 12.57
CA ILE A 553 -25.01 -25.11 13.16
C ILE A 553 -26.39 -24.45 13.28
N ILE A 554 -27.24 -24.55 12.25
CA ILE A 554 -28.61 -24.02 12.29
C ILE A 554 -29.42 -24.70 13.38
N LEU A 555 -29.37 -26.04 13.47
CA LEU A 555 -30.11 -26.77 14.49
C LEU A 555 -29.66 -26.38 15.90
N THR A 556 -28.36 -26.38 16.17
CA THR A 556 -27.82 -26.07 17.50
C THR A 556 -28.05 -24.62 17.89
N SER A 557 -27.86 -23.66 16.97
CA SER A 557 -28.12 -22.24 17.21
C SER A 557 -29.61 -21.97 17.44
N THR A 558 -30.50 -22.65 16.73
CA THR A 558 -31.95 -22.56 16.97
C THR A 558 -32.32 -23.07 18.35
N ILE A 559 -31.80 -24.22 18.77
CA ILE A 559 -32.03 -24.77 20.11
C ILE A 559 -31.49 -23.82 21.19
N MET A 560 -30.27 -23.32 21.03
CA MET A 560 -29.67 -22.36 21.97
C MET A 560 -30.47 -21.06 22.04
N GLY A 561 -30.92 -20.53 20.89
CA GLY A 561 -31.75 -19.34 20.82
C GLY A 561 -33.10 -19.52 21.53
N LEU A 562 -33.72 -20.70 21.40
CA LEU A 562 -34.94 -21.03 22.14
C LEU A 562 -34.69 -21.13 23.64
N ILE A 563 -33.64 -21.82 24.08
CA ILE A 563 -33.28 -21.93 25.50
C ILE A 563 -32.99 -20.55 26.10
N PHE A 564 -32.14 -19.76 25.43
CA PHE A 564 -31.82 -18.40 25.86
C PHE A 564 -33.07 -17.53 25.91
N GLY A 565 -33.92 -17.57 24.88
CA GLY A 565 -35.18 -16.83 24.83
C GLY A 565 -36.12 -17.23 25.97
N MET A 566 -36.23 -18.51 26.30
CA MET A 566 -37.04 -18.98 27.42
C MET A 566 -36.48 -18.49 28.77
N LEU A 567 -35.17 -18.64 28.99
CA LEU A 567 -34.52 -18.20 30.24
C LEU A 567 -34.58 -16.68 30.41
N TYR A 568 -34.27 -15.92 29.36
CA TYR A 568 -34.36 -14.46 29.36
C TYR A 568 -35.79 -14.00 29.65
N ASN A 569 -36.79 -14.63 29.03
CA ASN A 569 -38.19 -14.34 29.32
C ASN A 569 -38.56 -14.64 30.78
N LEU A 570 -38.08 -15.74 31.36
CA LEU A 570 -38.34 -16.07 32.77
C LEU A 570 -37.69 -15.06 33.73
N MET A 571 -36.49 -14.56 33.43
CA MET A 571 -35.80 -13.61 34.29
C MET A 571 -36.33 -12.17 34.14
N VAL A 572 -36.71 -11.77 32.94
CA VAL A 572 -37.05 -10.36 32.64
C VAL A 572 -38.55 -10.09 32.64
N LYS A 573 -39.39 -11.08 32.28
CA LYS A 573 -40.84 -10.86 32.34
C LYS A 573 -41.29 -10.83 33.79
N ARG A 574 -41.96 -9.75 34.16
CA ARG A 574 -42.66 -9.65 35.44
C ARG A 574 -43.70 -10.77 35.52
N ILE A 575 -43.52 -11.68 36.46
CA ILE A 575 -44.50 -12.70 36.79
C ILE A 575 -45.65 -11.97 37.49
N VAL A 576 -46.78 -11.88 36.80
CA VAL A 576 -48.00 -11.22 37.28
C VAL A 576 -48.99 -12.33 37.65
N THR A 577 -49.71 -12.19 38.77
CA THR A 577 -50.74 -13.16 39.14
C THR A 577 -51.89 -13.14 38.12
N VAL A 578 -52.62 -14.25 37.99
CA VAL A 578 -53.73 -14.35 37.02
C VAL A 578 -54.74 -13.20 37.22
N GLU A 579 -55.01 -12.81 38.46
CA GLU A 579 -55.92 -11.71 38.79
C GLU A 579 -55.41 -10.33 38.34
N GLU A 580 -54.11 -10.06 38.48
CA GLU A 580 -53.50 -8.82 38.00
C GLU A 580 -53.40 -8.81 36.46
N ALA A 581 -53.13 -9.96 35.85
CA ALA A 581 -53.09 -10.11 34.40
C ALA A 581 -54.48 -9.89 33.78
N ASP A 582 -55.55 -10.42 34.39
CA ASP A 582 -56.93 -10.20 33.97
C ASP A 582 -57.34 -8.73 34.11
N LYS A 583 -56.93 -8.05 35.19
CA LYS A 583 -57.14 -6.60 35.38
C LYS A 583 -56.42 -5.77 34.31
N ILE A 584 -55.18 -6.13 33.97
CA ILE A 584 -54.39 -5.43 32.94
C ILE A 584 -54.98 -5.69 31.54
N MET A 585 -55.42 -6.91 31.23
CA MET A 585 -56.11 -7.23 29.96
C MET A 585 -57.44 -6.50 29.82
N LEU A 586 -58.19 -6.35 30.91
CA LEU A 586 -59.44 -5.56 30.96
C LEU A 586 -59.21 -4.07 30.67
N HIS A 587 -58.02 -3.53 30.97
CA HIS A 587 -57.68 -2.11 30.73
C HIS A 587 -56.89 -1.84 29.44
N SER A 588 -56.24 -2.84 28.85
CA SER A 588 -55.37 -2.66 27.67
C SER A 588 -55.93 -3.26 26.37
N GLY A 589 -56.95 -4.13 26.45
CA GLY A 589 -57.51 -4.84 25.30
C GLY A 589 -58.34 -3.97 24.34
N LEU A 590 -58.52 -4.48 23.11
CA LEU A 590 -59.35 -3.90 22.05
C LEU A 590 -60.79 -3.59 22.52
N LYS A 591 -61.34 -4.41 23.42
CA LYS A 591 -62.66 -4.19 24.05
C LYS A 591 -62.72 -2.93 24.92
N TYR A 592 -61.66 -2.60 25.66
CA TYR A 592 -61.59 -1.39 26.47
C TYR A 592 -61.48 -0.14 25.61
N LYS A 593 -60.69 -0.20 24.53
CA LYS A 593 -60.62 0.89 23.53
C LYS A 593 -61.95 1.12 22.82
N LEU A 594 -62.68 0.06 22.48
CA LEU A 594 -64.03 0.13 21.91
C LEU A 594 -65.07 0.72 22.89
N LEU A 595 -65.00 0.34 24.17
CA LEU A 595 -65.86 0.91 25.21
C LEU A 595 -65.58 2.40 25.42
N LYS A 596 -64.32 2.82 25.51
CA LYS A 596 -63.93 4.24 25.57
C LYS A 596 -64.37 5.02 24.33
N LEU A 597 -64.28 4.42 23.14
CA LEU A 597 -64.72 5.06 21.88
C LEU A 597 -66.25 5.23 21.84
N LYS A 598 -67.00 4.22 22.30
CA LYS A 598 -68.47 4.26 22.43
C LYS A 598 -68.90 5.32 23.45
N GLU A 599 -68.19 5.43 24.56
CA GLU A 599 -68.41 6.43 25.61
C GLU A 599 -68.11 7.85 25.11
N LYS A 600 -67.05 8.02 24.30
CA LYS A 600 -66.72 9.29 23.63
C LYS A 600 -67.77 9.69 22.60
N LEU A 601 -68.27 8.76 21.80
CA LEU A 601 -69.35 8.98 20.82
C LEU A 601 -70.69 9.34 21.51
N LEU A 602 -71.01 8.71 22.64
CA LEU A 602 -72.20 9.04 23.43
C LEU A 602 -72.11 10.44 24.07
N ARG A 603 -70.95 10.82 24.60
CA ARG A 603 -70.70 12.19 25.11
C ARG A 603 -70.77 13.27 24.01
N THR A 604 -70.38 12.93 22.78
CA THR A 604 -70.46 13.86 21.64
C THR A 604 -71.91 14.01 21.11
N LYS A 605 -72.79 13.03 21.38
CA LYS A 605 -74.22 13.11 21.06
C LYS A 605 -75.02 13.91 22.09
N GLN A 606 -74.61 13.93 23.36
CA GLN A 606 -75.26 14.72 24.42
C GLN A 606 -74.89 16.22 24.38
N THR A 607 -73.80 16.60 23.71
CA THR A 607 -73.35 18.00 23.57
C THR A 607 -73.91 18.72 22.33
N LYS A 608 -74.91 18.14 21.65
CA LYS A 608 -75.55 18.69 20.45
C LYS A 608 -77.07 18.88 20.57
N ILE A 609 -77.63 18.84 21.80
CA ILE A 609 -79.06 19.07 22.08
C ILE A 609 -79.27 20.19 23.14
N ASP A 610 -78.28 21.05 23.38
CA ASP A 610 -78.49 22.34 24.04
C ASP A 610 -78.19 23.48 23.07
#